data_AF-A0A2H0YQR8-F1
#
_entry.id   AF-A0A2H0YQR8-F1
#
_cell.length_a   1.000
_cell.length_b   1.000
_cell.length_c   1.000
_cell.angle_alpha   90.00
_cell.angle_beta   90.00
_cell.angle_gamma   90.00
#
_symmetry.space_group_name_H-M   'P 1'
#
loop_
_entity.id
_entity.type
_entity.pdbx_description
1 polymer ?
#
loop_
_entity_poly.entity_id
_entity_poly.type
_entity_poly.pdbx_seq_one_letter_code
_entity_poly.pdbx_strand_id
1 'polypeptide(L)'
;MSNKEKKSLNDLIIFCIYSLRKKCSFEELAKECFSLFPEFLAFPKIKQWPDSRKLDRPLRGLRKKKLIIGNPKTLFSLTKLGKKRAEEIARTFQQRKLEL
;
A
#
# COMPACT_ATOMS: atom_id res chain seq x y z
N MET A 1 -19.32 -2.19 -20.82
CA MET A 1 -19.16 -2.40 -19.37
C MET A 1 -17.81 -1.83 -18.97
N SER A 2 -17.80 -0.73 -18.21
CA SER A 2 -16.57 0.01 -17.88
C SER A 2 -15.65 -0.84 -17.00
N ASN A 3 -14.46 -1.17 -17.51
CA ASN A 3 -13.45 -1.98 -16.83
C ASN A 3 -12.83 -1.13 -15.71
N LYS A 4 -13.53 -1.04 -14.57
CA LYS A 4 -13.10 -0.29 -13.39
C LYS A 4 -11.91 -1.05 -12.79
N GLU A 5 -10.69 -0.65 -13.14
CA GLU A 5 -9.46 -1.23 -12.57
C GLU A 5 -9.54 -1.20 -11.04
N LYS A 6 -9.82 -2.35 -10.42
CA LYS A 6 -9.68 -2.57 -8.99
C LYS A 6 -8.21 -2.34 -8.66
N LYS A 7 -7.89 -1.22 -7.99
CA LYS A 7 -6.55 -1.00 -7.45
C LYS A 7 -6.19 -2.18 -6.55
N SER A 8 -5.09 -2.85 -6.86
CA SER A 8 -4.72 -4.06 -6.13
C SER A 8 -4.21 -3.68 -4.75
N LEU A 9 -4.35 -4.57 -3.76
CA LEU A 9 -3.77 -4.37 -2.43
C LEU A 9 -2.25 -4.09 -2.50
N ASN A 10 -1.58 -4.60 -3.53
CA ASN A 10 -0.17 -4.30 -3.80
C ASN A 10 0.06 -2.82 -4.14
N ASP A 11 -0.80 -2.22 -4.98
CA ASP A 11 -0.68 -0.81 -5.36
C ASP A 11 -0.95 0.11 -4.17
N LEU A 12 -1.92 -0.25 -3.31
CA LEU A 12 -2.20 0.47 -2.06
C LEU A 12 -0.99 0.46 -1.13
N ILE A 13 -0.36 -0.71 -0.94
CA ILE A 13 0.83 -0.84 -0.09
C ILE A 13 2.01 -0.02 -0.65
N ILE A 14 2.24 -0.06 -1.96
CA ILE A 14 3.27 0.77 -2.61
C ILE A 14 3.02 2.25 -2.34
N PHE A 15 1.76 2.68 -2.48
CA PHE A 15 1.38 4.07 -2.21
C PHE A 15 1.58 4.46 -0.74
N CYS A 16 1.25 3.60 0.22
CA CYS A 16 1.47 3.87 1.65
C CYS A 16 2.96 3.98 2.01
N ILE A 17 3.83 3.13 1.42
CA ILE A 17 5.28 3.29 1.63
C ILE A 17 5.76 4.63 1.03
N TYR A 18 5.19 5.04 -0.10
CA TYR A 18 5.51 6.31 -0.74
C TYR A 18 5.02 7.53 0.06
N SER A 19 3.81 7.49 0.63
CA SER A 19 3.21 8.59 1.39
C SER A 19 4.00 8.94 2.65
N LEU A 20 4.62 7.94 3.28
CA LEU A 20 5.44 8.12 4.48
C LEU A 20 6.73 8.93 4.21
N ARG A 21 7.20 9.04 2.95
CA ARG A 21 8.42 9.78 2.55
C ARG A 21 9.71 9.38 3.28
N LYS A 22 9.70 8.28 4.02
CA LYS A 22 10.83 7.72 4.78
C LYS A 22 10.80 6.21 4.73
N LYS A 23 11.89 5.56 5.16
CA LYS A 23 11.85 4.11 5.46
C LYS A 23 10.92 3.88 6.65
N CYS A 24 10.14 2.81 6.65
CA CYS A 24 9.13 2.59 7.67
C CYS A 24 9.16 1.19 8.27
N SER A 25 8.78 1.07 9.54
CA SER A 25 8.56 -0.25 10.17
C SER A 25 7.28 -0.91 9.65
N PHE A 26 7.07 -2.17 10.02
CA PHE A 26 5.82 -2.86 9.70
C PHE A 26 4.60 -2.19 10.36
N GLU A 27 4.73 -1.76 11.61
CA GLU A 27 3.68 -1.09 12.38
C GLU A 27 3.32 0.26 11.77
N GLU A 28 4.32 1.06 11.38
CA GLU A 28 4.10 2.33 10.70
C GLU A 28 3.37 2.11 9.37
N LEU A 29 3.80 1.12 8.58
CA LEU A 29 3.15 0.78 7.32
C LEU A 29 1.71 0.29 7.52
N ALA A 30 1.48 -0.59 8.50
CA ALA A 30 0.15 -1.11 8.81
C ALA A 30 -0.81 -0.01 9.26
N LYS A 31 -0.33 0.89 10.12
CA LYS A 31 -1.06 2.09 10.55
C LYS A 31 -1.41 2.99 9.36
N GLU A 32 -0.43 3.27 8.49
CA GLU A 32 -0.63 4.12 7.31
C GLU A 32 -1.65 3.50 6.34
N CYS A 33 -1.52 2.20 6.06
CA CYS A 33 -2.45 1.47 5.21
C CYS A 33 -3.88 1.51 5.76
N PHE A 34 -4.04 1.31 7.07
CA PHE A 34 -5.36 1.34 7.71
C PHE A 34 -5.96 2.74 7.76
N SER A 35 -5.12 3.77 7.97
CA SER A 35 -5.54 5.18 7.97
C SER A 35 -6.06 5.62 6.60
N LEU A 36 -5.35 5.25 5.53
CA LEU A 36 -5.69 5.67 4.17
C LEU A 36 -6.75 4.78 3.50
N PHE A 37 -6.77 3.49 3.83
CA PHE A 37 -7.59 2.48 3.15
C PHE A 37 -8.20 1.48 4.16
N PRO A 38 -8.99 1.94 5.14
CA PRO A 38 -9.52 1.09 6.20
C PRO A 38 -10.36 -0.08 5.66
N GLU A 39 -11.08 0.11 4.56
CA GLU A 39 -11.94 -0.91 3.94
C GLU A 39 -11.17 -2.14 3.43
N PHE A 40 -9.88 -2.00 3.11
CA PHE A 40 -9.04 -3.10 2.64
C PHE A 40 -8.38 -3.85 3.80
N LEU A 41 -7.98 -3.13 4.84
CA LEU A 41 -7.26 -3.71 5.97
C LEU A 41 -8.16 -4.10 7.14
N ALA A 42 -9.37 -3.58 7.27
CA ALA A 42 -10.22 -3.89 8.42
C ALA A 42 -10.67 -5.35 8.48
N PHE A 43 -11.00 -5.84 9.67
CA PHE A 43 -11.70 -7.12 9.80
C PHE A 43 -13.10 -7.04 9.16
N PRO A 44 -13.59 -8.12 8.52
CA PRO A 44 -14.90 -8.11 7.87
C PRO A 44 -16.07 -7.76 8.82
N LYS A 45 -15.99 -8.23 10.07
CA LYS A 45 -17.03 -8.04 11.09
C LYS A 45 -16.75 -6.88 12.05
N ILE A 46 -15.51 -6.40 12.10
CA ILE A 46 -15.09 -5.38 13.08
C ILE A 46 -14.27 -4.31 12.35
N LYS A 47 -14.98 -3.35 11.73
CA LYS A 47 -14.39 -2.40 10.79
C LYS A 47 -13.35 -1.43 11.40
N GLN A 48 -13.39 -1.26 12.72
CA GLN A 48 -12.50 -0.35 13.46
C GLN A 48 -11.11 -0.95 13.77
N TRP A 49 -10.87 -2.24 13.55
CA TRP A 49 -9.58 -2.89 13.84
C TRP A 49 -8.86 -3.31 12.56
N PRO A 50 -7.54 -3.03 12.44
CA PRO A 50 -6.74 -3.47 11.31
C PRO A 50 -6.41 -4.97 11.38
N ASP A 51 -6.71 -5.70 10.32
CA ASP A 51 -6.21 -7.06 10.06
C ASP A 51 -4.89 -7.00 9.29
N SER A 52 -3.81 -6.72 10.01
CA SER A 52 -2.45 -6.57 9.45
C SER A 52 -1.93 -7.83 8.74
N ARG A 53 -2.49 -9.02 9.04
CA ARG A 53 -2.14 -10.29 8.37
C ARG A 53 -2.41 -10.24 6.87
N LYS A 54 -3.34 -9.38 6.43
CA LYS A 54 -3.63 -9.13 5.01
C LYS A 54 -2.43 -8.57 4.25
N LEU A 55 -1.47 -7.94 4.92
CA LEU A 55 -0.26 -7.37 4.30
C LEU A 55 0.81 -8.42 3.99
N ASP A 56 0.77 -9.57 4.66
CA ASP A 56 1.90 -10.48 4.73
C ASP A 56 2.22 -11.15 3.36
N ARG A 57 1.18 -11.63 2.66
CA ARG A 57 1.31 -12.18 1.29
C ARG A 57 1.64 -11.10 0.25
N PRO A 58 0.95 -9.94 0.21
CA PRO A 58 1.32 -8.82 -0.67
C PRO A 58 2.77 -8.37 -0.53
N LEU A 59 3.26 -8.16 0.70
CA LEU A 59 4.64 -7.73 0.94
C LEU A 59 5.66 -8.75 0.41
N ARG A 60 5.41 -10.05 0.60
CA ARG A 60 6.22 -11.11 -0.03
C ARG A 60 6.20 -10.99 -1.56
N GLY A 61 5.04 -10.77 -2.17
CA GLY A 61 4.89 -10.61 -3.62
C GLY A 61 5.64 -9.38 -4.17
N LEU A 62 5.51 -8.24 -3.49
CA LEU A 62 6.18 -6.99 -3.87
C LEU A 62 7.71 -7.10 -3.82
N ARG A 63 8.25 -7.82 -2.83
CA ARG A 63 9.69 -8.13 -2.76
C ARG A 63 10.15 -9.01 -3.91
N LYS A 64 9.40 -10.08 -4.23
CA LYS A 64 9.70 -10.95 -5.38
C LYS A 64 9.73 -10.15 -6.69
N LYS A 65 8.85 -9.16 -6.83
CA LYS A 65 8.80 -8.23 -7.98
C LYS A 65 9.86 -7.11 -7.91
N LYS A 66 10.72 -7.07 -6.89
CA LYS A 66 11.74 -6.03 -6.66
C LYS A 66 11.18 -4.60 -6.61
N LEU A 67 9.91 -4.44 -6.18
CA LEU A 67 9.28 -3.12 -6.01
C LEU A 67 9.59 -2.53 -4.63
N ILE A 68 9.76 -3.38 -3.63
CA ILE A 68 10.13 -2.98 -2.27
C ILE A 68 11.34 -3.77 -1.78
N ILE A 69 12.06 -3.19 -0.83
CA ILE A 69 13.06 -3.86 0.01
C ILE A 69 12.62 -3.81 1.48
N GLY A 70 13.31 -4.56 2.33
CA GLY A 70 12.98 -4.67 3.76
C GLY A 70 12.08 -5.85 4.09
N ASN A 71 11.80 -6.06 5.37
CA ASN A 71 10.90 -7.10 5.84
C ASN A 71 10.29 -6.72 7.20
N PRO A 72 9.34 -7.49 7.76
CA PRO A 72 8.70 -7.12 9.01
C PRO A 72 9.66 -6.96 10.21
N LYS A 73 10.86 -7.55 10.16
CA LYS A 73 11.92 -7.39 11.17
C LYS A 73 12.87 -6.23 10.87
N THR A 74 12.74 -5.57 9.72
CA THR A 74 13.57 -4.45 9.28
C THR A 74 12.70 -3.30 8.77
N LEU A 75 13.29 -2.31 8.12
CA LEU A 75 12.55 -1.19 7.54
C LEU A 75 12.22 -1.45 6.07
N PHE A 76 10.98 -1.15 5.69
CA PHE A 76 10.52 -1.15 4.31
C PHE A 76 10.92 0.14 3.59
N SER A 77 11.21 0.01 2.30
CA SER A 77 11.35 1.16 1.39
C SER A 77 11.15 0.74 -0.07
N LEU A 78 10.88 1.71 -0.93
CA LEU A 78 10.74 1.50 -2.36
C LEU A 78 12.10 1.38 -3.04
N THR A 79 12.19 0.49 -4.02
CA THR A 79 13.30 0.53 -4.98
C THR A 79 13.09 1.68 -5.98
N LYS A 80 14.06 1.94 -6.86
CA LYS A 80 13.88 2.87 -7.99
C LYS A 80 12.67 2.49 -8.85
N LEU A 81 12.46 1.19 -9.10
CA LEU A 81 11.30 0.69 -9.85
C LEU A 81 10.00 0.88 -9.07
N GLY A 82 10.00 0.55 -7.77
CA GLY A 82 8.84 0.77 -6.90
C GLY A 82 8.44 2.24 -6.79
N LYS A 83 9.43 3.15 -6.78
CA LYS A 83 9.18 4.60 -6.75
C LYS A 83 8.48 5.08 -8.03
N LYS A 84 8.95 4.67 -9.21
CA LYS A 84 8.26 4.98 -10.48
C LYS A 84 6.81 4.51 -10.46
N ARG A 85 6.57 3.28 -10.01
CA ARG A 85 5.22 2.73 -9.87
C ARG A 85 4.37 3.53 -8.88
N ALA A 86 4.95 3.94 -7.75
CA ALA A 86 4.25 4.77 -6.77
C ALA A 86 3.84 6.13 -7.34
N GLU A 87 4.70 6.76 -8.15
CA GLU A 87 4.42 8.04 -8.82
C GLU A 87 3.31 7.92 -9.88
N GLU A 88 3.22 6.79 -10.59
CA GLU A 88 2.07 6.47 -11.46
C GLU A 88 0.77 6.36 -10.64
N ILE A 89 0.80 5.56 -9.57
CA ILE A 89 -0.35 5.34 -8.69
C ILE A 89 -0.83 6.66 -8.04
N ALA A 90 0.11 7.49 -7.59
CA ALA A 90 -0.17 8.78 -6.96
C ALA A 90 -0.86 9.74 -7.92
N ARG A 91 -0.40 9.81 -9.18
CA ARG A 91 -1.07 10.58 -10.23
C ARG A 91 -2.51 10.13 -10.45
N THR A 92 -2.75 8.82 -10.49
CA THR A 92 -4.12 8.28 -10.60
C THR A 92 -4.98 8.60 -9.38
N PHE A 93 -4.41 8.68 -8.17
CA PHE A 93 -5.15 9.10 -6.97
C PHE A 93 -5.48 10.60 -6.97
N GLN A 94 -4.56 11.44 -7.45
CA GLN A 94 -4.78 12.89 -7.56
C GLN A 94 -5.89 13.23 -8.57
N GLN A 95 -5.88 12.57 -9.74
CA GLN A 95 -6.90 12.78 -10.77
C GLN A 95 -8.31 12.46 -10.27
N ARG A 96 -8.47 11.40 -9.47
CA ARG A 96 -9.78 11.03 -8.90
C ARG A 96 -10.27 11.96 -7.78
N LYS A 97 -9.38 12.75 -7.16
CA LYS A 97 -9.78 13.76 -6.17
C LYS A 97 -10.37 15.03 -6.82
N LEU A 98 -10.18 15.20 -8.13
CA LEU A 98 -10.73 16.33 -8.91
C LEU A 98 -12.08 16.00 -9.57
N GLU A 99 -12.60 14.77 -9.39
CA GLU A 99 -13.88 14.30 -9.94
C GLU A 99 -14.98 14.10 -8.86
N LEU A 100 -14.73 14.60 -7.65
CA LEU A 100 -15.70 14.68 -6.53
C LEU A 100 -15.91 16.16 -6.18
#